data_AF-Q2LXM3-F1
#
_entry.id   AF-Q2LXM3-F1
#
_cell.length_a   1.000
_cell.length_b   1.000
_cell.length_c   1.000
_cell.angle_alpha   90.00
_cell.angle_beta   90.00
_cell.angle_gamma   90.00
#
_symmetry.space_group_name_H-M   'P 1'
#
loop_
_entity.id
_entity.type
_entity.pdbx_description
1 polymer ?
#
loop_
_entity_poly.entity_id
_entity_poly.type
_entity_poly.pdbx_seq_one_letter_code
_entity_poly.pdbx_strand_id
1 'polypeptide(L)'
;MNVEEVRETLGDYLIRERESRNITTEDLARATHLSVHFIEALEHNDFSRFSQKESIPGFLKLYARHLPLNYEGVLKRYQLENERILKQLVQKELPLSRDYGSPVTQARGSRWPAGQLGRWIIPSACAVMAVAISLSIYLAPEKAQPPVVPSSAKFYSTAQDLQKPQPAPIQPNPVDADYPASSTPLPEKPAVPASAEPLMPLEKPPAPATVSETEKVVVVGNRDSKRYHLPGMKYYNEVKAYHRVLFDSEEEALKAGYYRARE
;
A
#
# COMPACT_ATOMS: atom_id res chain seq x y z
N MET A 1 34.77 -3.05 -17.21
CA MET A 1 33.72 -2.08 -16.83
C MET A 1 32.52 -2.86 -16.32
N ASN A 2 32.19 -2.75 -15.04
CA ASN A 2 30.86 -3.13 -14.58
C ASN A 2 29.91 -2.11 -15.20
N VAL A 3 29.15 -2.53 -16.21
CA VAL A 3 27.98 -1.76 -16.65
C VAL A 3 27.01 -1.89 -15.49
N GLU A 4 26.97 -0.91 -14.60
CA GLU A 4 25.82 -0.74 -13.73
C GLU A 4 24.62 -0.69 -14.67
N GLU A 5 23.79 -1.71 -14.59
CA GLU A 5 22.54 -1.79 -15.34
C GLU A 5 21.71 -0.60 -14.88
N VAL A 6 21.79 0.53 -15.61
CA VAL A 6 21.02 1.74 -15.34
C VAL A 6 19.57 1.39 -15.61
N ARG A 7 18.91 0.85 -14.61
CA ARG A 7 17.48 0.57 -14.64
C ARG A 7 16.78 1.90 -14.44
N GLU A 8 16.06 2.33 -15.48
CA GLU A 8 15.14 3.47 -15.43
C GLU A 8 14.22 3.33 -14.21
N THR A 9 14.19 4.36 -13.36
CA THR A 9 13.29 4.38 -12.20
C THR A 9 11.85 4.70 -12.64
N LEU A 10 10.88 4.59 -11.72
CA LEU A 10 9.51 5.03 -12.02
C LEU A 10 9.49 6.51 -12.41
N GLY A 11 10.18 7.34 -11.62
CA GLY A 11 10.27 8.78 -11.83
C GLY A 11 10.84 9.14 -13.20
N ASP A 12 11.99 8.55 -13.57
CA ASP A 12 12.61 8.76 -14.89
C ASP A 12 11.67 8.38 -16.04
N TYR A 13 10.94 7.27 -15.88
CA TYR A 13 9.92 6.84 -16.84
C TYR A 13 8.81 7.90 -17.00
N LEU A 14 8.31 8.46 -15.90
CA LEU A 14 7.25 9.47 -15.91
C LEU A 14 7.73 10.79 -16.52
N ILE A 15 8.95 11.22 -16.20
CA ILE A 15 9.59 12.41 -16.79
C ILE A 15 9.71 12.24 -18.30
N ARG A 16 10.29 11.13 -18.76
CA ARG A 16 10.48 10.85 -20.19
C ARG A 16 9.16 10.88 -20.95
N GLU A 17 8.12 10.24 -20.41
CA GLU A 17 6.80 10.23 -21.05
C GLU A 17 6.17 11.63 -21.10
N ARG A 18 6.36 12.46 -20.07
CA ARG A 18 5.87 13.84 -20.04
C ARG A 18 6.60 14.75 -21.02
N GLU A 19 7.92 14.72 -20.99
CA GLU A 19 8.77 15.54 -21.86
C GLU A 19 8.63 15.17 -23.33
N SER A 20 8.43 13.88 -23.65
CA SER A 20 8.17 13.43 -25.02
C SER A 20 6.91 14.07 -25.64
N ARG A 21 6.01 14.58 -24.80
CA ARG A 21 4.75 15.22 -25.19
C ARG A 21 4.80 16.74 -25.05
N ASN A 22 5.94 17.31 -24.66
CA ASN A 22 6.13 18.74 -24.37
C ASN A 22 5.13 19.30 -23.34
N ILE A 23 4.77 18.49 -22.34
CA ILE A 23 3.89 18.92 -21.24
C ILE A 23 4.76 19.42 -20.09
N THR A 24 4.51 20.63 -19.59
CA THR A 24 5.19 21.14 -18.39
C THR A 24 4.57 20.53 -17.12
N THR A 25 5.33 20.50 -16.03
CA THR A 25 4.85 20.03 -14.74
C THR A 25 3.64 20.85 -14.26
N GLU A 26 3.65 22.15 -14.52
CA GLU A 26 2.58 23.10 -14.20
C GLU A 26 1.31 22.84 -15.04
N ASP A 27 1.47 22.54 -16.33
CA ASP A 27 0.32 22.17 -17.18
C ASP A 27 -0.32 20.88 -16.72
N LEU A 28 0.50 19.89 -16.37
CA LEU A 28 0.03 18.61 -15.86
C LEU A 28 -0.70 18.78 -14.52
N ALA A 29 -0.15 19.61 -13.62
CA ALA A 29 -0.76 19.97 -12.35
C ALA A 29 -2.16 20.59 -12.56
N ARG A 30 -2.25 21.56 -13.46
CA ARG A 30 -3.53 22.23 -13.79
C ARG A 30 -4.56 21.26 -14.36
N ALA A 31 -4.15 20.37 -15.27
CA ALA A 31 -5.06 19.47 -15.95
C ALA A 31 -5.54 18.30 -15.07
N THR A 32 -4.70 17.82 -14.15
CA THR A 32 -5.02 16.70 -13.25
C THR A 32 -5.55 17.13 -11.89
N HIS A 33 -5.55 18.44 -11.61
CA HIS A 33 -5.80 19.02 -10.28
C HIS A 33 -4.87 18.47 -9.18
N LEU A 34 -3.66 18.05 -9.55
CA LEU A 34 -2.62 17.67 -8.62
C LEU A 34 -1.74 18.86 -8.30
N SER A 35 -1.24 18.93 -7.07
CA SER A 35 -0.21 19.92 -6.73
C SER A 35 1.07 19.60 -7.50
N VAL A 36 1.73 20.65 -8.02
CA VAL A 36 3.06 20.56 -8.66
C VAL A 36 4.02 19.78 -7.78
N HIS A 37 3.99 20.02 -6.46
CA HIS A 37 4.85 19.33 -5.49
C HIS A 37 4.66 17.81 -5.48
N PHE A 38 3.44 17.32 -5.69
CA PHE A 38 3.19 15.88 -5.74
C PHE A 38 3.61 15.28 -7.09
N ILE A 39 3.46 16.01 -8.18
CA ILE A 39 3.94 15.56 -9.49
C ILE A 39 5.47 15.44 -9.47
N GLU A 40 6.17 16.46 -8.99
CA GLU A 40 7.62 16.43 -8.78
C GLU A 40 8.03 15.27 -7.86
N ALA A 41 7.29 15.03 -6.76
CA ALA A 41 7.59 13.93 -5.87
C ALA A 41 7.45 12.56 -6.56
N LEU A 42 6.49 12.38 -7.48
CA LEU A 42 6.37 11.16 -8.29
C LEU A 42 7.52 11.05 -9.30
N GLU A 43 7.84 12.14 -10.00
CA GLU A 43 8.90 12.23 -11.02
C GLU A 43 10.30 12.04 -10.43
N HIS A 44 10.52 12.38 -9.15
CA HIS A 44 11.80 12.19 -8.46
C HIS A 44 11.86 10.96 -7.55
N ASN A 45 10.83 10.09 -7.57
CA ASN A 45 10.68 8.96 -6.63
C ASN A 45 10.74 9.35 -5.14
N ASP A 46 10.46 10.59 -4.79
CA ASP A 46 10.46 11.06 -3.41
C ASP A 46 9.11 10.74 -2.74
N PHE A 47 8.86 9.44 -2.54
CA PHE A 47 7.62 8.97 -1.92
C PHE A 47 7.50 9.34 -0.43
N SER A 48 8.54 9.90 0.17
CA SER A 48 8.54 10.36 1.57
C SER A 48 7.76 11.66 1.76
N ARG A 49 7.59 12.45 0.69
CA ARG A 49 6.77 13.68 0.70
C ARG A 49 5.28 13.41 0.85
N PHE A 50 4.83 12.20 0.53
CA PHE A 50 3.44 11.80 0.68
C PHE A 50 3.15 11.43 2.14
N SER A 51 2.22 12.16 2.77
CA SER A 51 1.75 11.83 4.12
C SER A 51 1.00 10.49 4.16
N GLN A 52 0.30 10.14 3.07
CA GLN A 52 -0.41 8.87 2.90
C GLN A 52 0.10 8.17 1.63
N LYS A 53 0.90 7.12 1.81
CA LYS A 53 1.52 6.39 0.69
C LYS A 53 0.49 5.57 -0.10
N GLU A 54 -0.64 5.27 0.52
CA GLU A 54 -1.78 4.56 -0.06
C GLU A 54 -2.48 5.40 -1.14
N SER A 55 -2.28 6.74 -1.13
CA SER A 55 -2.82 7.65 -2.14
C SER A 55 -2.00 7.69 -3.43
N ILE A 56 -0.74 7.25 -3.40
CA ILE A 56 0.19 7.30 -4.55
C ILE A 56 -0.38 6.59 -5.79
N PRO A 57 -0.94 5.37 -5.70
CA PRO A 57 -1.62 4.73 -6.83
C PRO A 57 -2.73 5.59 -7.46
N GLY A 58 -3.47 6.35 -6.64
CA GLY A 58 -4.50 7.27 -7.12
C GLY A 58 -3.92 8.44 -7.92
N PHE A 59 -2.81 9.01 -7.45
CA PHE A 59 -2.09 10.07 -8.18
C PHE A 59 -1.50 9.54 -9.50
N LEU A 60 -0.90 8.35 -9.48
CA LEU A 60 -0.40 7.69 -10.68
C LEU A 60 -1.51 7.39 -11.69
N LYS A 61 -2.73 7.07 -11.22
CA LYS A 61 -3.90 6.88 -12.09
C LYS A 61 -4.29 8.16 -12.82
N LEU A 62 -4.30 9.30 -12.13
CA LEU A 62 -4.59 10.60 -12.73
C LEU A 62 -3.51 10.99 -13.75
N TYR A 63 -2.25 10.79 -13.39
CA TYR A 63 -1.10 11.03 -14.28
C TYR A 63 -1.20 10.17 -15.55
N ALA A 64 -1.37 8.86 -15.40
CA ALA A 64 -1.46 7.92 -16.51
C ALA A 64 -2.67 8.19 -17.41
N ARG A 65 -3.80 8.63 -16.84
CA ARG A 65 -5.00 9.00 -17.61
C ARG A 65 -4.76 10.24 -18.46
N HIS A 66 -4.03 11.24 -17.97
CA HIS A 66 -3.75 12.47 -18.70
C HIS A 66 -2.72 12.28 -19.82
N LEU A 67 -1.72 11.42 -19.62
CA LEU A 67 -0.66 11.11 -20.61
C LEU A 67 -0.91 9.83 -21.43
N PRO A 68 -2.17 9.42 -21.60
CA PRO A 68 -2.60 8.05 -21.95
C PRO A 68 -1.54 6.94 -21.80
N LEU A 69 -1.00 6.77 -20.59
CA LEU A 69 -0.02 5.73 -20.25
C LEU A 69 -0.72 4.44 -19.83
N ASN A 70 -0.04 3.31 -19.98
CA ASN A 70 -0.52 2.05 -19.43
C ASN A 70 -0.43 2.08 -17.89
N TYR A 71 -1.58 2.32 -17.24
CA TYR A 71 -1.68 2.42 -15.78
C TYR A 71 -1.18 1.17 -15.06
N GLU A 72 -1.46 -0.04 -15.56
CA GLU A 72 -0.96 -1.27 -14.93
C GLU A 72 0.57 -1.34 -14.96
N GLY A 73 1.17 -0.93 -16.08
CA GLY A 73 2.62 -0.88 -16.24
C GLY A 73 3.26 0.11 -15.26
N VAL A 74 2.65 1.29 -15.11
CA VAL A 74 3.08 2.32 -14.15
C VAL A 74 2.96 1.80 -12.71
N LEU A 75 1.83 1.18 -12.37
CA LEU A 75 1.59 0.68 -11.01
C LEU A 75 2.57 -0.45 -10.64
N LYS A 76 2.87 -1.34 -11.59
CA LYS A 76 3.85 -2.41 -11.39
C LYS A 76 5.25 -1.86 -11.11
N ARG A 77 5.66 -0.81 -11.83
CA ARG A 77 6.94 -0.10 -11.59
C ARG A 77 6.96 0.51 -10.19
N TYR A 78 5.88 1.17 -9.78
CA TYR A 78 5.74 1.72 -8.44
C TYR A 78 5.85 0.65 -7.34
N GLN A 79 5.14 -0.47 -7.49
CA GLN A 79 5.18 -1.57 -6.52
C GLN A 79 6.59 -2.14 -6.36
N LEU A 80 7.30 -2.36 -7.48
CA LEU A 80 8.68 -2.84 -7.47
C LEU A 80 9.60 -1.87 -6.71
N GLU A 81 9.46 -0.56 -6.95
CA GLU A 81 10.28 0.45 -6.30
C GLU A 81 9.97 0.58 -4.80
N ASN A 82 8.69 0.58 -4.45
CA ASN A 82 8.25 0.62 -3.06
C ASN A 82 8.73 -0.61 -2.27
N GLU A 83 8.67 -1.81 -2.87
CA GLU A 83 9.23 -3.02 -2.25
C GLU A 83 10.73 -2.94 -2.03
N ARG A 84 11.50 -2.34 -2.96
CA ARG A 84 12.94 -2.12 -2.80
C ARG A 84 13.23 -1.20 -1.65
N ILE A 85 12.53 -0.07 -1.58
CA ILE A 85 12.66 0.90 -0.48
C ILE A 85 12.35 0.22 0.85
N LEU A 86 11.25 -0.54 0.94
CA LEU A 86 10.90 -1.27 2.16
C LEU A 86 11.98 -2.29 2.57
N LYS A 87 12.52 -3.07 1.63
CA LYS A 87 13.61 -4.01 1.90
C LYS A 87 14.86 -3.31 2.42
N GLN A 88 15.23 -2.18 1.80
CA GLN A 88 16.38 -1.38 2.24
C GLN A 88 16.18 -0.79 3.63
N LEU A 89 14.98 -0.27 3.93
CA LEU A 89 14.64 0.26 5.25
C LEU A 89 14.71 -0.85 6.31
N VAL A 90 14.09 -2.00 6.06
CA VAL A 90 14.15 -3.15 6.98
C VAL A 90 15.60 -3.58 7.21
N GLN A 91 16.41 -3.68 6.16
CA GLN A 91 17.80 -4.08 6.28
C GLN A 91 18.67 -3.04 7.02
N LYS A 92 18.36 -1.75 6.90
CA LYS A 92 19.06 -0.67 7.61
C LYS A 92 18.65 -0.58 9.09
N GLU A 93 17.37 -0.80 9.38
CA GLU A 93 16.77 -0.75 10.73
C GLU A 93 16.94 -2.06 11.52
N LEU A 94 17.54 -3.10 10.94
CA LEU A 94 17.98 -4.30 11.65
C LEU A 94 19.42 -4.11 12.13
N PRO A 95 19.67 -3.59 13.35
CA PRO A 95 20.86 -4.02 14.06
C PRO A 95 20.66 -5.52 14.29
N LEU A 96 21.46 -6.35 13.64
CA LEU A 96 21.75 -7.69 14.13
C LEU A 96 22.48 -7.53 15.47
N SER A 97 21.79 -7.06 16.51
CA SER A 97 22.13 -7.43 17.88
C SER A 97 21.81 -8.92 17.98
N ARG A 98 22.81 -9.68 17.54
CA ARG A 98 23.07 -11.09 17.82
C ARG A 98 23.31 -11.30 19.33
N ASP A 99 22.46 -10.69 20.14
CA ASP A 99 22.54 -10.68 21.59
C ASP A 99 21.18 -10.41 22.24
N TYR A 100 20.09 -10.89 21.61
CA TYR A 100 18.95 -11.30 22.43
C TYR A 100 19.33 -12.63 23.07
N GLY A 101 20.03 -12.54 24.21
CA GLY A 101 20.15 -13.61 25.18
C GLY A 101 18.76 -14.00 25.67
N SER A 102 18.05 -14.80 24.88
CA SER A 102 16.76 -15.34 25.22
C SER A 102 17.01 -16.51 26.19
N PRO A 103 16.53 -16.48 27.45
CA PRO A 103 16.70 -17.59 28.39
C PRO A 103 15.72 -18.75 28.08
N VAL A 104 15.66 -19.17 26.81
CA VAL A 104 14.82 -20.29 26.32
C VAL A 104 15.64 -21.46 25.79
N THR A 105 16.97 -21.44 25.91
CA THR A 105 17.82 -22.58 25.56
C THR A 105 18.69 -23.03 26.73
N GLN A 106 18.03 -23.42 27.82
CA GLN A 106 18.60 -24.41 28.73
C GLN A 106 17.68 -25.63 28.91
N ALA A 107 16.98 -26.04 27.86
CA ALA A 107 16.53 -27.42 27.72
C ALA A 107 17.73 -28.26 27.22
N ARG A 108 18.48 -28.72 28.22
CA ARG A 108 19.46 -29.80 28.22
C ARG A 108 19.29 -30.79 27.05
N GLY A 109 20.32 -30.84 26.22
CA GLY A 109 20.74 -31.93 25.33
C GLY A 109 19.74 -33.02 24.95
N SER A 110 19.31 -32.98 23.69
CA SER A 110 19.25 -34.19 22.86
C SER A 110 20.04 -33.92 21.58
N ARG A 111 21.36 -34.09 21.67
CA ARG A 111 22.21 -34.30 20.50
C ARG A 111 21.83 -35.68 19.94
N TRP A 112 20.91 -35.73 18.99
CA TRP A 112 20.73 -36.95 18.20
C TRP A 112 21.75 -36.93 17.05
N PRO A 113 22.61 -37.96 16.92
CA PRO A 113 23.50 -38.07 15.78
C PRO A 113 22.68 -38.39 14.53
N ALA A 114 22.66 -37.44 13.59
CA ALA A 114 22.16 -37.66 12.24
C ALA A 114 22.99 -38.76 11.57
N GLY A 115 22.36 -39.86 11.14
CA GLY A 115 23.03 -40.82 10.25
C GLY A 115 22.51 -42.26 10.18
N GLN A 116 21.75 -42.79 11.16
CA GLN A 116 21.39 -44.22 11.14
C GLN A 116 19.92 -44.58 11.36
N LEU A 117 19.11 -43.70 11.96
CA LEU A 117 17.72 -44.07 12.32
C LEU A 117 16.74 -44.04 11.13
N GLY A 118 17.01 -43.30 10.07
CA GLY A 118 16.11 -43.21 8.90
C GLY A 118 16.14 -44.39 7.93
N ARG A 119 17.11 -45.32 8.05
CA ARG A 119 17.32 -46.39 7.06
C ARG A 119 16.35 -47.58 7.23
N TRP A 120 15.92 -47.87 8.46
CA TRP A 120 15.10 -49.05 8.76
C TRP A 120 13.62 -48.73 9.05
N ILE A 121 13.29 -47.47 9.34
CA ILE A 121 11.91 -47.04 9.64
C ILE A 121 11.02 -47.12 8.39
N ILE A 122 11.56 -46.78 7.22
CA ILE A 122 10.82 -46.79 5.95
C ILE A 122 10.48 -48.23 5.52
N PRO A 123 11.42 -49.20 5.45
CA PRO A 123 11.07 -50.57 5.10
C PRO A 123 10.21 -51.27 6.16
N SER A 124 10.37 -50.94 7.46
CA SER A 124 9.50 -51.51 8.50
C SER A 124 8.06 -51.01 8.39
N ALA A 125 7.84 -49.73 8.05
CA ALA A 125 6.51 -49.20 7.82
C ALA A 125 5.84 -49.84 6.58
N CYS A 126 6.59 -50.04 5.50
CA CYS A 126 6.09 -50.75 4.31
C CYS A 126 5.73 -52.22 4.60
N ALA A 127 6.54 -52.92 5.41
CA ALA A 127 6.26 -54.30 5.79
C ALA A 127 4.98 -54.43 6.63
N VAL A 128 4.77 -53.54 7.60
CA VAL A 128 3.54 -53.50 8.42
C VAL A 128 2.31 -53.23 7.54
N MET A 129 2.42 -52.30 6.59
CA MET A 129 1.33 -52.01 5.65
C MET A 129 1.02 -53.21 4.73
N ALA A 130 2.03 -53.94 4.25
CA ALA A 130 1.83 -55.14 3.45
C ALA A 130 1.16 -56.27 4.24
N VAL A 131 1.51 -56.44 5.52
CA VAL A 131 0.85 -57.40 6.43
C VAL A 131 -0.61 -56.99 6.69
N ALA A 132 -0.88 -55.70 6.89
CA ALA A 132 -2.24 -55.21 7.07
C ALA A 132 -3.11 -55.42 5.81
N ILE A 133 -2.56 -55.16 4.61
CA ILE A 133 -3.26 -55.36 3.34
C ILE A 133 -3.51 -56.85 3.08
N SER A 134 -2.51 -57.71 3.29
CA SER A 134 -2.68 -59.16 3.14
C SER A 134 -3.69 -59.71 4.14
N LEU A 135 -3.65 -59.29 5.41
CA LEU A 135 -4.66 -59.66 6.40
C LEU A 135 -6.06 -59.18 6.00
N SER A 136 -6.16 -57.96 5.45
CA SER A 136 -7.44 -57.44 4.95
C SER A 136 -7.99 -58.23 3.76
N ILE A 137 -7.13 -58.83 2.92
CA ILE A 137 -7.54 -59.72 1.83
C ILE A 137 -7.96 -61.09 2.40
N TYR A 138 -7.22 -61.63 3.37
CA TYR A 138 -7.56 -62.91 4.01
C TYR A 138 -8.87 -62.87 4.81
N LEU A 139 -9.24 -61.71 5.36
CA LEU A 139 -10.49 -61.51 6.08
C LEU A 139 -11.63 -61.03 5.17
N ALA A 140 -11.39 -60.79 3.88
CA ALA A 140 -12.44 -60.35 2.95
C ALA A 140 -13.36 -61.54 2.61
N PRO A 141 -14.66 -61.50 2.93
CA PRO A 141 -15.60 -62.53 2.51
C PRO A 141 -15.72 -62.54 0.98
N GLU A 142 -15.66 -63.75 0.41
CA GLU A 142 -15.69 -64.02 -1.03
C GLU A 142 -16.94 -63.40 -1.67
N LYS A 143 -16.75 -62.27 -2.38
CA LYS A 143 -17.84 -61.61 -3.08
C LYS A 143 -18.32 -62.51 -4.22
N ALA A 144 -19.54 -63.03 -4.07
CA ALA A 144 -20.25 -63.82 -5.07
C ALA A 144 -20.28 -63.09 -6.43
N GLN A 145 -19.84 -63.78 -7.48
CA GLN A 145 -19.94 -63.31 -8.86
C GLN A 145 -21.41 -63.35 -9.31
N PRO A 146 -21.98 -62.27 -9.87
CA PRO A 146 -23.24 -62.39 -10.60
C PRO A 146 -23.02 -63.12 -11.95
N PRO A 147 -24.01 -63.90 -12.42
CA PRO A 147 -23.84 -64.81 -13.55
C PRO A 147 -23.74 -64.10 -14.90
N VAL A 148 -22.97 -64.73 -15.78
CA VAL A 148 -22.76 -64.40 -17.20
C VAL A 148 -24.04 -64.68 -18.00
N VAL A 149 -24.51 -63.72 -18.81
CA VAL A 149 -25.46 -63.96 -19.91
C VAL A 149 -24.77 -63.70 -21.27
N PRO A 150 -24.94 -64.59 -22.27
CA PRO A 150 -24.22 -64.52 -23.53
C PRO A 150 -24.86 -63.60 -24.57
N SER A 151 -23.97 -63.08 -25.42
CA SER A 151 -24.16 -62.33 -26.65
C SER A 151 -25.06 -63.02 -27.69
N SER A 152 -25.98 -62.27 -28.33
CA SER A 152 -26.25 -62.39 -29.78
C SER A 152 -27.06 -61.22 -30.37
N ALA A 153 -26.43 -60.53 -31.32
CA ALA A 153 -26.91 -60.25 -32.68
C ALA A 153 -28.00 -59.18 -32.97
N LYS A 154 -27.53 -58.09 -33.62
CA LYS A 154 -27.88 -57.61 -34.99
C LYS A 154 -28.90 -56.47 -35.22
N PHE A 155 -28.38 -55.40 -35.88
CA PHE A 155 -28.95 -54.46 -36.89
C PHE A 155 -30.21 -53.64 -36.50
N TYR A 156 -30.35 -52.32 -36.73
CA TYR A 156 -30.17 -51.44 -37.90
C TYR A 156 -29.79 -50.01 -37.45
N SER A 157 -28.83 -49.33 -38.07
CA SER A 157 -28.93 -48.39 -39.22
C SER A 157 -29.55 -47.02 -38.93
N THR A 158 -28.94 -46.02 -39.58
CA THR A 158 -29.47 -44.70 -39.92
C THR A 158 -29.32 -43.64 -38.82
N ALA A 159 -28.81 -42.44 -39.05
CA ALA A 159 -27.99 -41.78 -40.06
C ALA A 159 -27.74 -40.40 -39.44
N GLN A 160 -26.60 -39.77 -39.76
CA GLN A 160 -26.41 -38.33 -39.75
C GLN A 160 -26.87 -37.56 -38.48
N ASP A 161 -25.92 -37.10 -37.67
CA ASP A 161 -25.71 -35.66 -37.73
C ASP A 161 -24.25 -35.29 -37.51
N LEU A 162 -23.78 -34.52 -38.47
CA LEU A 162 -22.44 -34.00 -38.61
C LEU A 162 -22.34 -32.68 -37.84
N GLN A 163 -21.10 -32.23 -37.66
CA GLN A 163 -20.73 -30.82 -37.66
C GLN A 163 -20.99 -30.00 -36.38
N LYS A 164 -19.91 -29.91 -35.59
CA LYS A 164 -19.15 -28.68 -35.23
C LYS A 164 -19.88 -27.40 -34.77
N PRO A 165 -19.27 -26.66 -33.83
CA PRO A 165 -19.83 -25.45 -33.24
C PRO A 165 -19.83 -24.27 -34.23
N GLN A 166 -20.95 -23.56 -34.28
CA GLN A 166 -21.11 -22.35 -35.08
C GLN A 166 -21.15 -21.10 -34.18
N PRO A 167 -20.31 -20.08 -34.44
CA PRO A 167 -20.44 -18.74 -33.86
C PRO A 167 -21.21 -17.79 -34.80
N ALA A 168 -21.67 -16.67 -34.21
CA ALA A 168 -22.25 -15.43 -34.78
C ALA A 168 -23.78 -15.25 -34.55
N PRO A 169 -24.36 -14.02 -34.58
CA PRO A 169 -23.78 -12.72 -34.95
C PRO A 169 -24.06 -11.53 -33.99
N ILE A 170 -23.23 -10.51 -34.14
CA ILE A 170 -23.41 -9.14 -33.63
C ILE A 170 -24.60 -8.51 -34.36
N GLN A 171 -25.56 -7.93 -33.62
CA GLN A 171 -26.52 -6.98 -34.16
C GLN A 171 -26.13 -5.55 -33.74
N PRO A 172 -26.02 -4.60 -34.67
CA PRO A 172 -26.00 -3.18 -34.36
C PRO A 172 -27.45 -2.67 -34.31
N ASN A 173 -27.73 -1.65 -33.50
CA ASN A 173 -28.88 -0.79 -33.75
C ASN A 173 -28.65 0.64 -33.20
N PRO A 174 -29.35 1.63 -33.78
CA PRO A 174 -28.75 2.90 -34.19
C PRO A 174 -29.25 4.09 -33.36
N VAL A 175 -28.50 5.19 -33.52
CA VAL A 175 -28.83 6.61 -33.33
C VAL A 175 -30.29 6.97 -33.04
N ASP A 176 -30.49 7.78 -32.00
CA ASP A 176 -31.28 9.00 -32.13
C ASP A 176 -30.52 10.18 -31.52
N ALA A 177 -30.49 11.25 -32.32
CA ALA A 177 -29.90 12.55 -32.04
C ALA A 177 -30.88 13.42 -31.26
N ASP A 178 -30.39 14.21 -30.30
CA ASP A 178 -30.60 15.66 -30.29
C ASP A 178 -29.85 16.32 -29.13
N TYR A 179 -29.04 17.33 -29.44
CA TYR A 179 -28.55 18.34 -28.50
C TYR A 179 -29.56 19.50 -28.51
N PRO A 180 -29.65 20.34 -27.45
CA PRO A 180 -28.80 21.52 -27.47
C PRO A 180 -28.27 21.98 -26.12
N ALA A 181 -27.24 22.81 -26.25
CA ALA A 181 -26.52 23.53 -25.23
C ALA A 181 -27.42 24.36 -24.28
N SER A 182 -26.96 24.49 -23.03
CA SER A 182 -27.27 25.67 -22.22
C SER A 182 -25.96 26.33 -21.80
N SER A 183 -25.59 27.31 -22.62
CA SER A 183 -24.72 28.42 -22.26
C SER A 183 -25.45 29.33 -21.28
N THR A 184 -24.81 29.68 -20.17
CA THR A 184 -25.06 30.98 -19.53
C THR A 184 -23.76 31.49 -18.89
N PRO A 185 -23.37 32.76 -19.12
CA PRO A 185 -22.07 33.30 -18.74
C PRO A 185 -22.08 33.99 -17.37
N LEU A 186 -20.88 34.27 -16.84
CA LEU A 186 -20.61 35.23 -15.76
C LEU A 186 -21.19 36.62 -16.08
N PRO A 187 -21.50 37.41 -15.04
CA PRO A 187 -20.79 38.69 -14.86
C PRO A 187 -20.29 38.83 -13.41
N GLU A 188 -19.01 39.07 -13.17
CA GLU A 188 -18.34 40.38 -13.22
C GLU A 188 -18.53 41.21 -11.93
N LYS A 189 -17.40 41.37 -11.22
CA LYS A 189 -17.18 42.29 -10.09
C LYS A 189 -16.60 43.59 -10.65
N PRO A 190 -17.09 44.77 -10.23
CA PRO A 190 -16.23 45.80 -9.58
C PRO A 190 -16.99 46.53 -8.44
N ALA A 191 -16.47 47.27 -7.46
CA ALA A 191 -15.17 47.82 -7.07
C ALA A 191 -15.25 48.30 -5.59
N VAL A 192 -14.10 48.71 -5.04
CA VAL A 192 -13.80 49.27 -3.70
C VAL A 192 -14.36 50.72 -3.55
N PRO A 193 -14.49 51.33 -2.34
CA PRO A 193 -13.38 52.11 -1.73
C PRO A 193 -13.31 51.98 -0.17
N ALA A 194 -12.14 51.89 0.45
CA ALA A 194 -11.34 52.99 1.03
C ALA A 194 -12.05 53.86 2.10
N SER A 195 -11.66 53.68 3.37
CA SER A 195 -11.75 54.69 4.45
C SER A 195 -10.76 54.25 5.56
N ALA A 196 -9.53 54.76 5.53
CA ALA A 196 -9.06 55.93 6.27
C ALA A 196 -8.75 55.61 7.75
N GLU A 197 -7.46 55.56 8.09
CA GLU A 197 -6.93 55.74 9.44
C GLU A 197 -7.33 57.13 10.00
N PRO A 198 -7.22 57.38 11.33
CA PRO A 198 -5.96 57.96 11.82
C PRO A 198 -5.55 57.60 13.28
N LEU A 199 -4.24 57.34 13.43
CA LEU A 199 -3.28 57.99 14.34
C LEU A 199 -3.39 57.90 15.89
N MET A 200 -2.45 57.11 16.47
CA MET A 200 -1.48 57.46 17.56
C MET A 200 -1.96 57.51 19.04
N PRO A 201 -1.06 57.55 20.08
CA PRO A 201 0.29 56.96 20.31
C PRO A 201 0.64 56.49 21.77
N LEU A 202 1.73 55.70 21.89
CA LEU A 202 2.73 55.58 23.00
C LEU A 202 2.33 55.23 24.45
N GLU A 203 2.83 54.09 24.97
CA GLU A 203 3.51 54.08 26.29
C GLU A 203 4.53 52.94 26.47
N LYS A 204 5.67 53.26 27.10
CA LYS A 204 6.87 52.43 27.34
C LYS A 204 6.77 51.62 28.68
N PRO A 205 7.70 50.69 28.99
CA PRO A 205 7.49 49.53 29.87
C PRO A 205 7.81 49.76 31.35
N PRO A 206 7.53 48.74 32.20
CA PRO A 206 8.55 48.27 33.13
C PRO A 206 8.65 46.74 33.20
N ALA A 207 9.88 46.22 33.03
CA ALA A 207 10.37 45.05 33.77
C ALA A 207 10.75 45.54 35.19
N PRO A 208 10.95 44.69 36.25
CA PRO A 208 11.44 43.31 36.19
C PRO A 208 10.86 42.32 37.24
N ALA A 209 11.42 41.11 37.28
CA ALA A 209 11.19 39.98 38.20
C ALA A 209 10.00 39.06 37.82
N THR A 210 10.16 37.75 37.62
CA THR A 210 10.96 36.79 38.38
C THR A 210 11.37 35.63 37.47
N VAL A 211 12.66 35.28 37.52
CA VAL A 211 13.20 34.03 37.02
C VAL A 211 12.58 32.86 37.79
N SER A 212 11.56 32.21 37.24
CA SER A 212 11.22 30.84 37.62
C SER A 212 11.85 29.91 36.59
N GLU A 213 12.84 29.19 37.07
CA GLU A 213 13.54 28.08 36.44
C GLU A 213 12.57 27.20 35.63
N THR A 214 12.48 27.44 34.32
CA THR A 214 11.63 26.68 33.41
C THR A 214 12.27 25.33 33.19
N GLU A 215 11.80 24.32 33.91
CA GLU A 215 11.92 22.93 33.49
C GLU A 215 11.37 22.87 32.04
N LYS A 216 12.21 22.47 31.07
CA LYS A 216 11.82 22.37 29.66
C LYS A 216 10.77 21.26 29.52
N VAL A 217 9.52 21.61 29.77
CA VAL A 217 8.38 20.71 29.62
C VAL A 217 8.11 20.58 28.13
N VAL A 218 8.60 19.48 27.54
CA VAL A 218 8.32 19.15 26.15
C VAL A 218 6.83 18.83 26.04
N VAL A 219 6.09 19.64 25.31
CA VAL A 219 4.64 19.47 25.12
C VAL A 219 4.40 18.64 23.86
N VAL A 220 3.62 17.57 23.97
CA VAL A 220 3.41 16.61 22.89
C VAL A 220 2.03 16.83 22.26
N GLY A 221 2.01 17.42 21.07
CA GLY A 221 0.85 17.63 20.22
C GLY A 221 0.54 16.46 19.30
N ASN A 222 -0.74 16.15 19.12
CA ASN A 222 -1.23 15.27 18.07
C ASN A 222 -1.73 16.11 16.90
N ARG A 223 -1.04 16.02 15.75
CA ARG A 223 -1.30 16.80 14.54
C ARG A 223 -2.72 16.65 14.00
N ASP A 224 -3.30 15.47 14.16
CA ASP A 224 -4.58 15.10 13.58
C ASP A 224 -5.76 15.62 14.40
N SER A 225 -5.66 15.52 15.73
CA SER A 225 -6.73 15.93 16.65
C SER A 225 -6.57 17.36 17.16
N LYS A 226 -5.44 18.02 16.83
CA LYS A 226 -5.06 19.35 17.35
C LYS A 226 -5.10 19.43 18.88
N ARG A 227 -4.79 18.31 19.54
CA ARG A 227 -4.72 18.24 21.01
C ARG A 227 -3.28 18.12 21.46
N TYR A 228 -2.90 18.84 22.51
CA TYR A 228 -1.61 18.63 23.16
C TYR A 228 -1.76 17.96 24.53
N HIS A 229 -0.70 17.25 24.90
CA HIS A 229 -0.56 16.52 26.14
C HIS A 229 0.68 17.04 26.88
N LEU A 230 0.53 17.29 28.17
CA LEU A 230 1.62 17.59 29.09
C LEU A 230 2.25 16.29 29.64
N PRO A 231 3.52 16.30 30.06
CA PRO A 231 4.15 15.15 30.69
C PRO A 231 3.34 14.71 31.91
N GLY A 232 2.94 13.44 31.93
CA GLY A 232 2.07 12.86 32.97
C GLY A 232 0.62 12.62 32.53
N MET A 233 0.17 13.18 31.41
CA MET A 233 -1.16 12.87 30.87
C MET A 233 -1.21 11.48 30.24
N LYS A 234 -2.36 10.80 30.33
CA LYS A 234 -2.58 9.42 29.87
C LYS A 234 -2.02 9.13 28.46
N TYR A 235 -2.24 10.04 27.53
CA TYR A 235 -1.85 9.87 26.12
C TYR A 235 -0.52 10.51 25.74
N TYR A 236 0.23 11.07 26.69
CA TYR A 236 1.50 11.77 26.44
C TYR A 236 2.51 10.90 25.68
N ASN A 237 2.68 9.64 26.10
CA ASN A 237 3.59 8.69 25.45
C ASN A 237 2.95 7.91 24.29
N GLU A 238 1.61 7.97 24.17
CA GLU A 238 0.84 7.19 23.21
C GLU A 238 0.67 7.88 21.85
N VAL A 239 1.02 9.17 21.74
CA VAL A 239 1.05 9.86 20.45
C VAL A 239 2.14 9.24 19.59
N LYS A 240 1.72 8.49 18.57
CA LYS A 240 2.60 7.82 17.60
C LYS A 240 3.51 8.83 16.90
N ALA A 241 4.75 8.45 16.62
CA ALA A 241 5.80 9.34 16.10
C ALA A 241 5.37 10.15 14.86
N TYR A 242 4.57 9.57 13.98
CA TYR A 242 4.12 10.21 12.75
C TYR A 242 2.96 11.23 12.92
N HIS A 243 2.29 11.24 14.08
CA HIS A 243 1.30 12.26 14.46
C HIS A 243 1.85 13.25 15.49
N ARG A 244 3.09 13.05 15.95
CA ARG A 244 3.69 13.78 17.06
C ARG A 244 4.25 15.12 16.59
N VAL A 245 3.84 16.19 17.27
CA VAL A 245 4.43 17.53 17.15
C VAL A 245 4.96 17.90 18.53
N LEU A 246 6.21 18.32 18.61
CA LEU A 246 6.83 18.74 19.86
C LEU A 246 6.80 20.26 19.92
N PHE A 247 6.36 20.79 21.05
CA PHE A 247 6.41 22.21 21.36
C PHE A 247 7.30 22.42 22.58
N ASP A 248 8.01 23.55 22.59
CA ASP A 248 8.91 23.91 23.69
C ASP A 248 8.15 24.50 24.88
N SER A 249 6.86 24.87 24.68
CA SER A 249 5.96 25.38 25.70
C SER A 249 4.48 25.13 25.36
N GLU A 250 3.62 25.14 26.38
CA GLU A 250 2.16 25.11 26.24
C GLU A 250 1.64 26.32 25.43
N GLU A 251 2.26 27.49 25.63
CA GLU A 251 1.90 28.72 24.92
C GLU A 251 2.17 28.62 23.41
N GLU A 252 3.24 27.93 23.03
CA GLU A 252 3.58 27.68 21.64
C GLU A 252 2.57 26.75 20.97
N ALA A 253 2.12 25.71 21.68
CA ALA A 253 1.07 24.80 21.22
C ALA A 253 -0.26 25.54 21.01
N LEU A 254 -0.64 26.42 21.94
CA LEU A 254 -1.85 27.25 21.83
C LEU A 254 -1.78 28.22 20.64
N LYS A 255 -0.63 28.88 20.44
CA LYS A 255 -0.39 29.77 19.29
C LYS A 255 -0.43 29.01 17.96
N ALA A 256 0.01 27.75 17.95
CA ALA A 256 -0.10 26.85 16.81
C ALA A 256 -1.52 26.28 16.58
N GLY A 257 -2.50 26.69 17.40
CA GLY A 257 -3.90 26.29 17.28
C GLY A 257 -4.22 24.92 17.86
N TYR A 258 -3.39 24.42 18.79
CA TYR A 258 -3.66 23.19 19.54
C TYR A 258 -4.35 23.51 20.86
N TYR A 259 -5.24 22.61 21.30
CA TYR A 259 -5.99 22.76 22.54
C TYR A 259 -5.59 21.68 23.54
N ARG A 260 -5.67 21.97 24.83
CA ARG A 260 -5.32 20.99 25.85
C ARG A 260 -6.21 19.76 25.76
N ALA A 261 -5.63 18.58 25.79
CA ALA A 261 -6.40 17.36 25.97
C ALA A 261 -7.14 17.40 27.33
N ARG A 262 -8.32 16.79 27.41
CA ARG A 262 -8.94 16.51 28.71
C ARG A 262 -8.25 15.28 29.29
N GLU A 263 -8.00 15.30 30.60
CA GLU A 263 -7.43 14.17 31.35
C GLU A 263 -8.31 12.92 31.27
#